data_AF-A0A3A9ZBJ1-F1
#
_entry.id   AF-A0A3A9ZBJ1-F1
#
_cell.length_a   1.000
_cell.length_b   1.000
_cell.length_c   1.000
_cell.angle_alpha   90.00
_cell.angle_beta   90.00
_cell.angle_gamma   90.00
#
_symmetry.space_group_name_H-M   'P 1'
#
loop_
_entity.id
_entity.type
_entity.pdbx_description
1 polymer ?
#
loop_
_entity_poly.entity_id
_entity_poly.type
_entity_poly.pdbx_seq_one_letter_code
_entity_poly.pdbx_strand_id
1 'polypeptide(L)' 'MPPEHRAAHLLDMARAYALTGDLKRAGRALLDAERTAPGEVHDRPAVRDLVAMVARSPAAPGALARLAGC' A
#
# COMPACT_ATOMS: atom_id res chain seq x y z
N MET A 1 -16.85 -9.55 4.79
CA MET A 1 -16.57 -8.69 3.62
C MET A 1 -15.76 -9.49 2.60
N PRO A 2 -16.01 -9.30 1.30
CA PRO A 2 -15.16 -9.82 0.24
C PRO A 2 -13.71 -9.38 0.44
N PRO A 3 -12.71 -10.20 0.05
CA PRO A 3 -11.29 -9.85 0.20
C PRO A 3 -10.95 -8.55 -0.57
N GLU A 4 -11.55 -8.33 -1.73
CA GLU A 4 -11.40 -7.12 -2.55
C GLU A 4 -11.84 -5.86 -1.79
N HIS A 5 -13.00 -5.92 -1.12
CA HIS A 5 -13.53 -4.80 -0.35
C HIS A 5 -12.66 -4.47 0.87
N ARG A 6 -12.10 -5.51 1.50
CA ARG A 6 -11.13 -5.33 2.58
C ARG A 6 -9.84 -4.71 2.06
N ALA A 7 -9.34 -5.14 0.91
CA ALA A 7 -8.15 -4.55 0.29
C ALA A 7 -8.40 -3.08 -0.09
N ALA A 8 -9.52 -2.75 -0.72
CA ALA A 8 -9.91 -1.37 -1.02
C ALA A 8 -9.91 -0.47 0.24
N HIS A 9 -10.49 -0.95 1.33
CA HIS A 9 -10.47 -0.22 2.60
C HIS A 9 -9.05 0.00 3.15
N LEU A 10 -8.19 -1.02 3.07
CA LEU A 10 -6.79 -0.90 3.48
C LEU A 10 -6.01 0.08 2.59
N LEU A 11 -6.31 0.15 1.30
CA LEU A 11 -5.72 1.10 0.37
C LEU A 11 -6.16 2.55 0.66
N ASP A 12 -7.43 2.75 0.99
CA ASP A 12 -7.94 4.07 1.41
C ASP A 12 -7.26 4.54 2.69
N MET A 13 -7.08 3.63 3.66
CA MET A 13 -6.33 3.90 4.90
C MET A 13 -4.86 4.21 4.60
N ALA A 14 -4.23 3.45 3.71
CA ALA A 14 -2.85 3.71 3.29
C ALA A 14 -2.68 5.12 2.71
N ARG A 15 -3.62 5.54 1.88
CA ARG A 15 -3.65 6.88 1.29
C ARG A 15 -3.86 7.95 2.35
N ALA A 16 -4.77 7.75 3.30
CA ALA A 16 -4.99 8.67 4.41
C ALA A 16 -3.72 8.86 5.25
N TYR A 17 -3.03 7.77 5.61
CA TYR A 17 -1.76 7.84 6.35
C TYR A 17 -0.67 8.56 5.57
N ALA A 18 -0.58 8.34 4.25
CA ALA A 18 0.39 9.04 3.41
C ALA A 18 0.12 10.55 3.37
N LEU A 19 -1.15 10.97 3.30
CA LEU A 19 -1.56 12.37 3.35
C LEU A 19 -1.22 13.03 4.70
N THR A 20 -1.24 12.28 5.80
CA THR A 20 -0.84 12.77 7.13
C THR A 20 0.66 12.61 7.42
N GLY A 21 1.45 12.10 6.48
CA GLY A 21 2.90 11.89 6.61
C GLY A 21 3.31 10.65 7.41
N ASP A 22 2.38 9.79 7.82
CA ASP A 22 2.68 8.53 8.53
C ASP A 22 2.98 7.41 7.53
N LEU A 23 4.14 7.51 6.90
CA LEU A 23 4.56 6.59 5.82
C LEU A 23 4.80 5.15 6.32
N LYS A 24 5.04 4.98 7.62
CA LYS A 24 5.15 3.66 8.25
C LYS A 24 3.80 2.96 8.30
N ARG A 25 2.75 3.65 8.78
CA ARG A 25 1.38 3.10 8.79
C ARG A 25 0.82 2.96 7.38
N ALA A 26 1.08 3.92 6.50
CA ALA A 26 0.74 3.81 5.08
C ALA A 26 1.31 2.53 4.50
N GLY A 27 2.59 2.29 4.74
CA GLY A 27 3.26 1.14 4.20
C GLY A 27 2.79 -0.20 4.75
N ARG A 28 2.43 -0.25 6.04
CA ARG A 28 1.84 -1.45 6.62
C ARG A 28 0.48 -1.78 6.00
N ALA A 29 -0.36 -0.77 5.80
CA ALA A 29 -1.67 -0.94 5.18
C ALA A 29 -1.57 -1.42 3.72
N LEU A 30 -0.57 -0.96 2.97
CA LEU A 30 -0.29 -1.47 1.61
C LEU A 30 0.11 -2.96 1.61
N LEU A 31 0.98 -3.38 2.53
CA LEU A 31 1.36 -4.80 2.67
C LEU A 31 0.19 -5.68 3.08
N ASP A 32 -0.69 -5.16 3.93
CA ASP A 32 -1.89 -5.88 4.35
C ASP A 32 -2.92 -5.97 3.21
N ALA A 33 -3.03 -4.95 2.36
CA ALA A 33 -3.85 -4.97 1.15
C ALA A 33 -3.33 -6.01 0.14
N GLU A 34 -2.02 -5.98 -0.14
CA GLU A 34 -1.33 -6.92 -1.03
C GLU A 34 -1.57 -8.38 -0.63
N ARG A 35 -1.44 -8.67 0.66
CA ARG A 35 -1.69 -10.03 1.20
C ARG A 35 -3.17 -10.43 1.14
N THR A 36 -4.08 -9.46 1.15
CA THR A 36 -5.52 -9.73 1.16
C THR A 36 -6.06 -9.98 -0.24
N ALA A 37 -5.65 -9.14 -1.21
CA ALA A 37 -6.04 -9.26 -2.61
C ALA A 37 -4.96 -8.62 -3.50
N PRO A 38 -3.95 -9.39 -3.96
CA PRO A 38 -2.85 -8.85 -4.75
C PRO A 38 -3.32 -8.28 -6.10
N GLY A 39 -4.41 -8.83 -6.66
CA GLY A 39 -5.04 -8.30 -7.88
C GLY A 39 -5.41 -6.82 -7.76
N GLU A 40 -6.01 -6.39 -6.65
CA GLU A 40 -6.40 -4.99 -6.42
C GLU A 40 -5.22 -4.01 -6.34
N VAL A 41 -4.05 -4.50 -5.90
CA VAL A 41 -2.82 -3.69 -5.80
C VAL A 41 -2.15 -3.59 -7.18
N HIS A 42 -2.15 -4.69 -7.94
CA HIS A 42 -1.52 -4.76 -9.26
C HIS A 42 -2.37 -4.12 -10.38
N ASP A 43 -3.69 -4.29 -10.33
CA ASP A 43 -4.62 -3.83 -11.37
C ASP A 43 -4.87 -2.32 -11.32
N ARG A 44 -4.48 -1.66 -10.22
CA ARG A 44 -4.76 -0.24 -9.98
C ARG A 44 -3.48 0.60 -10.07
N PRO A 45 -3.26 1.36 -11.16
CA PRO A 45 -2.06 2.17 -11.34
C PRO A 45 -1.79 3.15 -10.19
N ALA A 46 -2.86 3.77 -9.68
CA ALA A 46 -2.78 4.70 -8.55
C ALA A 46 -2.24 4.06 -7.27
N VAL A 47 -2.43 2.75 -7.08
CA VAL A 47 -1.91 2.01 -5.93
C VAL A 47 -0.41 1.75 -6.11
N ARG A 48 0.02 1.42 -7.33
CA ARG A 48 1.45 1.26 -7.65
C ARG A 48 2.24 2.56 -7.44
N ASP A 49 1.67 3.70 -7.81
CA ASP A 49 2.27 5.01 -7.56
C ASP A 49 2.40 5.29 -6.05
N LEU A 50 1.37 4.93 -5.27
CA LEU A 50 1.40 5.05 -3.81
C LEU A 50 2.45 4.13 -3.19
N VAL A 51 2.59 2.89 -3.68
CA VAL A 51 3.65 1.95 -3.26
C VAL A 51 5.03 2.52 -3.57
N ALA A 52 5.26 3.04 -4.78
CA ALA A 52 6.52 3.65 -5.16
C ALA A 52 6.86 4.90 -4.33
N MET A 53 5.86 5.75 -4.04
CA MET A 53 6.02 6.92 -3.18
C MET A 53 6.39 6.52 -1.75
N VAL A 54 5.64 5.59 -1.15
CA VAL A 54 5.88 5.15 0.22
C VAL A 54 7.23 4.43 0.31
N ALA A 55 7.57 3.56 -0.64
CA ALA A 55 8.83 2.80 -0.64
C ALA A 55 10.10 3.67 -0.70
N ARG A 56 10.02 4.91 -1.22
CA ARG A 56 11.14 5.87 -1.21
C ARG A 56 11.37 6.50 0.16
N SER A 57 10.44 6.33 1.11
CA SER A 57 10.58 6.87 2.45
C SER A 57 11.56 6.04 3.27
N PRO A 58 12.49 6.68 4.02
CA PRO A 58 13.33 5.96 4.97
C PRO A 58 12.53 5.33 6.12
N ALA A 59 11.29 5.77 6.36
CA ALA A 59 10.39 5.21 7.36
C ALA A 59 9.59 3.99 6.86
N ALA A 60 9.71 3.64 5.57
CA ALA A 60 8.95 2.56 4.97
C ALA A 60 9.42 1.17 5.44
N PRO A 61 8.51 0.20 5.59
CA PRO A 61 8.89 -1.19 5.77
C PRO A 61 9.71 -1.70 4.57
N GLY A 62 10.86 -2.35 4.81
CA GLY A 62 11.70 -2.89 3.73
C GLY A 62 11.02 -3.91 2.81
N ALA A 63 9.92 -4.53 3.25
CA ALA A 63 9.10 -5.40 2.40
C ALA A 63 8.38 -4.64 1.27
N LEU A 64 8.06 -3.34 1.46
CA LEU A 64 7.49 -2.51 0.38
C LEU A 64 8.50 -2.13 -0.69
N ALA A 65 9.78 -1.97 -0.31
CA ALA A 65 10.83 -1.71 -1.29
C ALA A 65 10.92 -2.84 -2.33
N ARG A 66 10.61 -4.08 -1.92
CA ARG A 66 10.51 -5.23 -2.84
C ARG A 66 9.30 -5.14 -3.76
N LEU A 67 8.13 -4.72 -3.26
CA LEU A 67 6.93 -4.50 -4.06
C LEU A 67 7.09 -3.37 -5.10
N ALA A 68 7.85 -2.33 -4.76
CA ALA A 68 8.12 -1.23 -5.68
C ALA A 68 9.09 -1.58 -6.82
N GLY A 69 9.77 -2.74 -6.75
CA GLY A 69 10.70 -3.22 -7.77
C GLY A 69 10.13 -4.28 -8.72
N CYS A 70 8.84 -4.62 -8.59
CA CYS A 70 8.14 -5.60 -9.43
C CYS A 70 7.47 -4.97 -10.66
#